data_AF-A0A7V5FTL0-F1
#
_entry.id   AF-A0A7V5FTL0-F1
#
_cell.length_a   1.000
_cell.length_b   1.000
_cell.length_c   1.000
_cell.angle_alpha   90.00
_cell.angle_beta   90.00
_cell.angle_gamma   90.00
#
_symmetry.space_group_name_H-M   'P 1'
#
loop_
_entity.id
_entity.type
_entity.pdbx_description
1 polymer ?
#
loop_
_entity_poly.entity_id
_entity_poly.type
_entity_poly.pdbx_seq_one_letter_code
_entity_poly.pdbx_strand_id
1 'polypeptide(L)'
;MLPDVLYNGERKWTAATDIVQLVQDVPGGDLSRYWPRLQYLLLSERAYKDDEELHNLNNLVAALFRLENSKNPQQLLDVVVHLLHNG
;
A
#
# COMPACT_ATOMS: atom_id res chain seq x y z
N MET A 1 5.15 9.78 11.25
CA MET A 1 4.44 8.62 10.64
C MET A 1 3.96 9.03 9.26
N LEU A 2 4.06 8.14 8.27
CA LEU A 2 3.61 8.38 6.89
C LEU A 2 2.21 7.76 6.74
N PRO A 3 1.21 8.44 6.17
CA PRO A 3 -0.10 7.84 5.91
C PRO A 3 0.03 6.76 4.83
N ASP A 4 -0.41 5.55 5.15
CA ASP A 4 -0.41 4.39 4.28
C ASP A 4 -1.83 3.91 3.98
N VAL A 5 -2.08 3.53 2.72
CA VAL A 5 -3.38 3.00 2.26
C VAL A 5 -3.17 1.59 1.72
N LEU A 6 -3.76 0.62 2.41
CA LEU A 6 -3.79 -0.78 1.99
C LEU A 6 -5.00 -1.02 1.08
N TYR A 7 -4.76 -1.49 -0.14
CA TYR A 7 -5.82 -1.77 -1.11
C TYR A 7 -5.82 -3.23 -1.57
N ASN A 8 -6.89 -3.95 -1.20
CA ASN A 8 -7.09 -5.38 -1.48
C ASN A 8 -8.15 -5.63 -2.57
N GLY A 9 -8.48 -4.62 -3.38
CA GLY A 9 -9.55 -4.75 -4.37
C GLY A 9 -9.17 -5.57 -5.61
N GLU A 10 -10.20 -6.07 -6.31
CA GLU A 10 -10.03 -6.93 -7.50
C GLU A 10 -9.41 -6.23 -8.71
N ARG A 11 -9.63 -4.92 -8.84
CA ARG A 11 -9.16 -4.12 -9.97
C ARG A 11 -7.85 -3.45 -9.63
N LYS A 12 -7.07 -3.05 -10.64
CA LYS A 12 -5.92 -2.17 -10.39
C LYS A 12 -6.42 -0.85 -9.78
N TRP A 13 -5.73 -0.35 -8.77
CA TRP A 13 -6.01 0.97 -8.24
C TRP A 13 -5.70 2.04 -9.28
N THR A 14 -6.62 2.99 -9.46
CA THR A 14 -6.47 4.11 -10.41
C THR A 14 -6.77 5.46 -9.76
N ALA A 15 -7.04 5.49 -8.45
CA ALA A 15 -7.32 6.73 -7.74
C ALA A 15 -6.02 7.50 -7.42
N ALA A 16 -6.13 8.82 -7.26
CA ALA A 16 -4.99 9.66 -6.96
C ALA A 16 -4.41 9.41 -5.55
N THR A 17 -3.09 9.48 -5.42
CA THR A 17 -2.33 9.29 -4.16
C THR A 17 -2.13 10.57 -3.34
N ASP A 18 -2.68 11.69 -3.83
CA ASP A 18 -2.81 12.93 -3.08
C ASP A 18 -4.30 13.25 -2.97
N ILE A 19 -4.79 13.38 -1.73
CA ILE A 19 -6.20 13.67 -1.46
C ILE A 19 -6.67 14.94 -2.17
N VAL A 20 -5.78 15.93 -2.40
CA VAL A 20 -6.14 17.16 -3.11
C VAL A 20 -6.65 16.89 -4.52
N GLN A 21 -6.17 15.84 -5.18
CA GLN A 21 -6.57 15.45 -6.54
C GLN A 21 -7.93 14.73 -6.57
N LEU A 22 -8.48 14.39 -5.40
CA LEU A 22 -9.82 13.81 -5.26
C LEU A 22 -10.89 14.88 -4.99
N VAL A 23 -10.49 16.12 -4.68
CA VAL A 23 -11.40 17.23 -4.43
C VAL A 23 -11.95 17.75 -5.76
N GLN A 24 -13.28 17.81 -5.89
CA GLN A 24 -13.91 18.43 -7.06
C GLN A 24 -13.83 19.95 -6.96
N ASP A 25 -13.65 20.62 -8.11
CA ASP A 25 -13.72 22.07 -8.18
C ASP A 25 -15.10 22.56 -7.71
N VAL A 26 -15.10 23.41 -6.69
CA VAL A 26 -16.33 24.00 -6.15
C VAL A 26 -16.56 25.36 -6.83
N PRO A 27 -17.69 25.59 -7.49
CA PRO A 27 -18.01 26.89 -8.06
C PRO A 27 -18.25 27.91 -6.92
N GLY A 28 -17.55 29.04 -6.91
CA GLY A 28 -17.84 30.15 -5.97
C GLY A 28 -16.64 30.91 -5.41
N GLY A 29 -15.40 30.54 -5.74
CA GLY A 29 -14.19 31.26 -5.32
C GLY A 29 -13.01 30.33 -5.09
N ASP A 30 -11.80 30.89 -5.01
CA ASP A 30 -10.59 30.11 -4.77
C ASP A 30 -10.51 29.66 -3.29
N LEU A 31 -10.91 28.42 -3.03
CA LEU A 31 -10.80 27.76 -1.72
C LEU A 31 -9.58 26.84 -1.61
N SER A 32 -8.64 26.90 -2.57
CA SER A 32 -7.46 26.03 -2.63
C SER A 32 -6.66 26.03 -1.33
N ARG A 33 -6.65 27.14 -0.60
CA ARG A 33 -5.99 27.29 0.72
C ARG A 33 -6.55 26.38 1.82
N TYR A 34 -7.77 25.87 1.67
CA TYR A 34 -8.45 25.01 2.64
C TYR A 34 -8.47 23.55 2.21
N TRP A 35 -7.92 23.22 1.04
CA TRP A 35 -7.90 21.85 0.57
C TRP A 35 -6.94 21.02 1.42
N PRO A 36 -7.36 19.82 1.87
CA PRO A 36 -6.48 18.92 2.59
C PRO A 36 -5.36 18.47 1.65
N ARG A 37 -4.11 18.68 2.06
CA ARG A 37 -2.93 18.14 1.37
C ARG A 37 -2.44 16.95 2.16
N LEU A 38 -2.67 15.76 1.62
CA LEU A 38 -2.22 14.53 2.22
C LEU A 38 -1.77 13.58 1.11
N GLN A 39 -0.46 13.46 0.96
CA GLN A 39 0.13 12.41 0.17
C GLN A 39 0.17 11.15 1.02
N TYR A 40 -0.23 10.04 0.41
CA TYR A 40 -0.21 8.74 1.06
C TYR A 40 0.51 7.72 0.18
N LEU A 41 1.13 6.74 0.84
CA LEU A 41 1.71 5.59 0.15
C LEU A 41 0.61 4.57 -0.10
N LEU A 42 0.31 4.30 -1.36
CA LEU A 42 -0.60 3.22 -1.73
C LEU A 42 0.16 1.90 -1.80
N LEU A 43 -0.35 0.90 -1.09
CA LEU A 43 0.16 -0.46 -1.11
C LEU A 43 -0.97 -1.38 -1.60
N SER A 44 -0.81 -1.93 -2.82
CA SER A 44 -1.79 -2.84 -3.40
C SER A 44 -1.20 -4.21 -3.65
N GLU A 45 -1.88 -5.26 -3.19
CA GLU A 45 -1.46 -6.66 -3.35
C GLU A 45 -1.15 -7.00 -4.81
N ARG A 46 -2.07 -6.60 -5.72
CA ARG A 46 -1.97 -6.89 -7.16
C ARG A 46 -0.87 -6.13 -7.92
N ALA A 47 -0.23 -5.14 -7.31
CA ALA A 47 0.95 -4.52 -7.94
C ALA A 47 2.14 -5.47 -7.95
N TYR A 48 2.17 -6.41 -7.00
CA TYR A 48 3.22 -7.39 -6.85
C TYR A 48 2.73 -8.72 -7.42
N LYS A 49 3.15 -9.03 -8.64
CA LYS A 49 2.73 -10.25 -9.33
C LYS A 49 3.61 -11.46 -9.03
N ASP A 50 4.84 -11.20 -8.60
CA ASP A 50 5.82 -12.23 -8.27
C ASP A 50 6.23 -12.15 -6.81
N ASP A 51 6.31 -13.32 -6.19
CA ASP A 51 6.84 -13.51 -4.82
C ASP A 51 8.28 -12.94 -4.71
N GLU A 52 9.05 -12.98 -5.81
CA GLU A 52 10.39 -12.40 -5.94
C GLU A 52 10.43 -10.87 -5.77
N GLU A 53 9.42 -10.13 -6.25
CA GLU A 53 9.34 -8.68 -6.03
C GLU A 53 8.98 -8.34 -4.58
N LEU A 54 8.12 -9.16 -3.95
CA LEU A 54 7.79 -9.04 -2.53
C LEU A 54 8.94 -9.45 -1.62
N HIS A 55 9.80 -10.38 -2.06
CA HIS A 55 11.00 -10.81 -1.35
C HIS A 55 12.01 -9.69 -1.15
N ASN A 56 12.10 -8.74 -2.10
CA ASN A 56 13.02 -7.61 -2.01
C ASN A 56 12.47 -6.42 -1.20
N LEU A 57 11.19 -6.45 -0.82
CA LEU A 57 10.54 -5.38 -0.07
C LEU A 57 10.53 -5.69 1.43
N ASN A 58 11.47 -5.09 2.15
CA ASN A 58 11.55 -5.14 3.61
C ASN A 58 10.50 -4.23 4.27
N ASN A 59 9.20 -4.42 3.99
CA ASN A 59 8.14 -3.71 4.69
C ASN A 59 7.03 -4.65 5.19
N LEU A 60 6.37 -4.24 6.27
CA LEU A 60 5.35 -5.04 6.97
C LEU A 60 4.18 -5.46 6.07
N VAL A 61 3.83 -4.64 5.08
CA VAL A 61 2.72 -4.92 4.16
C VAL A 61 3.09 -6.00 3.14
N ALA A 62 4.31 -5.96 2.60
CA ALA A 62 4.81 -7.04 1.75
C ALA A 62 4.88 -8.37 2.53
N ALA A 63 5.28 -8.33 3.79
CA ALA A 63 5.28 -9.52 4.65
C ALA A 63 3.84 -10.03 4.93
N LEU A 64 2.88 -9.15 5.17
CA LEU A 64 1.48 -9.55 5.36
C LEU A 64 0.90 -10.24 4.12
N PHE A 65 1.17 -9.71 2.92
CA PHE A 65 0.72 -10.33 1.67
C PHE A 65 1.35 -11.71 1.43
N ARG A 66 2.64 -11.88 1.75
CA ARG A 66 3.31 -13.18 1.67
C ARG A 66 2.75 -14.18 2.69
N LEU A 67 2.40 -13.72 3.89
CA LEU A 67 1.70 -14.50 4.91
C LEU A 67 0.34 -14.99 4.42
N GLU A 68 -0.49 -14.10 3.85
CA GLU A 68 -1.82 -14.46 3.32
C GLU A 68 -1.77 -15.42 2.13
N ASN A 69 -0.76 -15.27 1.26
CA ASN A 69 -0.57 -16.12 0.08
C ASN A 69 0.24 -17.41 0.34
N SER A 70 0.74 -17.61 1.57
CA SER A 70 1.53 -18.79 1.92
C SER A 70 0.73 -20.09 1.79
N LYS A 71 1.24 -21.02 0.98
CA LYS A 71 0.57 -22.30 0.68
C LYS A 71 1.02 -23.44 1.58
N ASN A 72 2.06 -23.23 2.38
CA ASN A 72 2.59 -24.24 3.30
C ASN A 72 3.26 -23.60 4.53
N PRO A 73 3.47 -24.39 5.61
CA PRO A 73 4.06 -23.88 6.85
C PRO A 73 5.49 -23.33 6.69
N GLN A 74 6.29 -23.85 5.76
CA GLN A 74 7.65 -23.37 5.51
C GLN A 74 7.64 -21.94 4.95
N GLN A 75 6.78 -21.66 3.96
CA GLN A 75 6.64 -20.32 3.39
C GLN A 75 6.22 -19.29 4.45
N LEU A 76 5.30 -19.67 5.35
CA LEU A 76 4.89 -18.83 6.47
C LEU A 76 6.06 -18.54 7.42
N LEU A 77 6.85 -19.56 7.75
CA LEU A 77 8.00 -19.43 8.63
C LEU A 77 9.07 -18.50 8.04
N ASP A 78 9.33 -18.61 6.74
CA ASP A 78 10.30 -17.77 6.02
C ASP A 78 9.94 -16.29 6.11
N VAL A 79 8.65 -15.94 6.02
CA VAL A 79 8.16 -14.56 6.18
C VAL A 79 8.39 -14.05 7.61
N VAL A 80 8.08 -14.87 8.62
CA VAL A 80 8.26 -14.50 10.04
C VAL A 80 9.74 -14.29 10.37
N VAL A 81 10.60 -15.20 9.89
CA VAL A 81 12.05 -15.10 10.05
C VAL A 81 12.58 -13.83 9.38
N HIS A 82 12.09 -13.49 8.20
CA HIS A 82 12.49 -12.29 7.48
C HIS A 82 12.10 -10.99 8.22
N LEU A 83 10.93 -10.96 8.87
CA LEU A 83 10.49 -9.84 9.70
C LEU A 83 11.33 -9.66 10.97
N LEU A 84 11.72 -10.76 11.61
CA LEU A 84 12.50 -10.71 12.86
C LEU A 84 13.95 -10.25 12.67
N HIS A 85 14.51 -10.40 11.47
CA HIS A 85 15.89 -10.02 11.17
C HIS A 85 16.03 -8.61 10.56
N ASN A 86 14.95 -8.01 10.06
CA ASN A 86 14.96 -6.72 9.35
C ASN A 86 14.07 -5.65 10.00
N GLY A 87 13.58 -5.88 11.23
CA GLY A 87 12.77 -4.94 12.02
C GLY A 87 13.58 -4.08 12.98
#